data_AF-A0A3A1Y9J9-F1
#
_entry.id   AF-A0A3A1Y9J9-F1
#
_cell.length_a   1.000
_cell.length_b   1.000
_cell.length_c   1.000
_cell.angle_alpha   90.00
_cell.angle_beta   90.00
_cell.angle_gamma   90.00
#
_symmetry.space_group_name_H-M   'P 1'
#
loop_
_entity.id
_entity.type
_entity.pdbx_description
1 polymer ?
#
loop_
_entity_poly.entity_id
_entity_poly.type
_entity_poly.pdbx_seq_one_letter_code
_entity_poly.pdbx_strand_id
1 'polypeptide(L)' 'MPMKNLCKAFLAYIIIAVSTLGSTGVAPAQAAMGFLVSQSFSGGFLYCYYQIPGYSHYGVLRLPLGSFCPPTHNF' A
#
# COMPACT_ATOMS: atom_id res chain seq x y z
N MET A 1 -33.18 25.58 29.65
CA MET A 1 -31.88 25.61 28.93
C MET A 1 -31.39 24.16 28.75
N PRO A 2 -30.61 23.84 27.70
CA PRO A 2 -30.97 22.91 26.62
C PRO A 2 -30.54 21.44 26.83
N MET A 3 -31.38 20.61 27.45
CA MET A 3 -31.14 19.15 27.56
C MET A 3 -31.57 18.33 26.33
N LYS A 4 -32.15 18.95 25.29
CA LYS A 4 -32.71 18.24 24.13
C LYS A 4 -31.70 17.97 23.01
N ASN A 5 -30.54 18.61 23.03
CA ASN A 5 -29.55 18.51 21.95
C ASN A 5 -28.45 17.47 22.21
N LEU A 6 -28.30 17.00 23.46
CA LEU A 6 -27.31 15.97 23.82
C LEU A 6 -27.65 14.59 23.24
N CYS A 7 -28.94 14.25 23.17
CA CYS A 7 -29.38 12.95 22.65
C CYS A 7 -29.18 12.82 21.12
N LYS A 8 -29.32 13.93 20.38
CA LYS A 8 -29.06 13.97 18.93
C LYS A 8 -27.58 13.75 18.59
N ALA A 9 -26.67 14.26 19.43
CA ALA A 9 -25.24 14.09 19.24
C ALA A 9 -24.79 12.63 19.42
N PHE A 10 -25.43 11.88 20.34
CA PHE A 10 -25.09 10.48 20.60
C PHE A 10 -25.52 9.54 19.47
N LEU A 11 -26.70 9.77 18.88
CA LEU A 11 -27.15 8.97 17.73
C LEU A 11 -26.26 9.19 16.49
N ALA A 12 -25.80 10.41 16.26
CA ALA A 12 -24.88 10.71 15.16
C ALA A 12 -23.53 10.00 15.33
N TYR A 13 -23.04 9.87 16.56
CA TYR A 13 -21.77 9.19 16.85
C TYR A 13 -21.81 7.69 16.52
N ILE A 14 -22.94 7.03 16.82
CA ILE A 14 -23.10 5.58 16.56
C ILE A 14 -23.18 5.30 15.05
N ILE A 15 -23.82 6.16 14.26
CA ILE A 15 -23.91 6.00 12.80
C ILE A 15 -22.53 6.15 12.16
N ILE A 16 -21.72 7.11 12.62
CA ILE A 16 -20.36 7.35 12.09
C ILE A 16 -19.42 6.19 12.46
N ALA A 17 -19.57 5.60 13.66
CA ALA A 17 -18.77 4.44 14.08
C ALA A 17 -19.10 3.16 13.29
N VAL A 18 -20.36 2.96 12.88
CA VAL A 18 -20.75 1.82 12.03
C VAL A 18 -20.22 1.97 10.60
N SER A 19 -20.18 3.19 10.06
CA SER A 19 -19.62 3.45 8.72
C SER A 19 -18.11 3.23 8.62
N THR A 20 -17.37 3.29 9.74
CA THR A 20 -15.92 3.09 9.76
C THR A 20 -15.48 1.63 9.85
N LEU A 21 -16.37 0.72 10.27
CA LEU A 21 -16.11 -0.72 10.28
C LEU A 21 -16.55 -1.45 8.99
N GLY A 22 -17.37 -0.82 8.13
CA GLY A 22 -17.91 -1.44 6.91
C GLY A 22 -17.06 -1.29 5.66
N SER A 23 -15.97 -0.53 5.69
CA SER A 23 -15.07 -0.35 4.54
C SER A 23 -13.83 -1.21 4.66
N THR A 24 -13.99 -2.52 4.93
CA THR A 24 -13.09 -3.51 4.31
C THR A 24 -13.43 -3.57 2.82
N GLY A 25 -13.23 -2.44 2.14
CA GLY A 25 -12.99 -2.44 0.71
C GLY A 25 -11.74 -3.26 0.56
N VAL A 26 -11.91 -4.55 0.24
CA VAL A 26 -10.87 -5.34 -0.39
C VAL A 26 -10.65 -4.64 -1.72
N ALA A 27 -9.85 -3.58 -1.69
CA ALA A 27 -9.29 -3.01 -2.90
C ALA A 27 -8.65 -4.22 -3.59
N PRO A 28 -9.03 -4.53 -4.84
CA PRO A 28 -8.41 -5.64 -5.55
C PRO A 28 -6.91 -5.40 -5.46
N ALA A 29 -6.13 -6.46 -5.23
CA ALA A 29 -4.67 -6.40 -5.24
C ALA A 29 -4.25 -5.75 -6.57
N GLN A 30 -4.08 -4.43 -6.55
CA GLN A 30 -3.69 -3.65 -7.69
C GLN A 30 -2.26 -4.06 -7.93
N ALA A 31 -2.05 -4.80 -9.01
CA ALA A 31 -0.74 -5.17 -9.52
C ALA A 31 0.12 -3.91 -9.50
N ALA A 32 1.04 -3.86 -8.54
CA ALA A 32 1.64 -2.61 -8.13
C ALA A 32 2.89 -2.42 -8.99
N MET A 33 2.76 -1.61 -10.06
CA MET A 33 3.88 -1.40 -10.98
C MET A 33 4.96 -0.56 -10.29
N GLY A 34 6.12 -1.18 -10.06
CA GLY A 34 7.30 -0.50 -9.55
C GLY A 34 8.24 -0.04 -10.68
N PHE A 35 8.96 1.04 -10.45
CA PHE A 35 9.99 1.59 -11.35
C PHE A 35 11.38 1.37 -10.76
N LEU A 36 12.33 0.90 -11.57
CA LEU A 36 13.69 0.60 -11.11
C LEU A 36 14.38 1.89 -10.65
N VAL A 37 14.84 1.92 -9.41
CA VAL A 37 15.57 3.05 -8.81
C VAL A 37 17.02 2.73 -8.49
N SER A 38 17.32 1.47 -8.20
CA SER A 38 18.66 1.05 -7.82
C SER A 38 18.83 -0.44 -8.10
N GLN A 39 20.08 -0.85 -8.26
CA GLN A 39 20.46 -2.25 -8.37
C GLN A 39 21.71 -2.52 -7.52
N SER A 40 21.76 -3.68 -6.89
CA SER A 40 22.91 -4.11 -6.09
C SER A 40 23.23 -5.57 -6.37
N PHE A 41 24.51 -5.92 -6.32
CA PHE A 41 24.97 -7.30 -6.45
C PHE A 41 25.43 -7.79 -5.08
N SER A 42 24.85 -8.89 -4.62
CA SER A 42 25.23 -9.51 -3.36
C SER A 42 24.99 -11.01 -3.39
N GLY A 43 25.89 -11.79 -2.79
CA GLY A 43 25.71 -13.23 -2.61
C GLY A 43 25.46 -14.04 -3.89
N GLY A 44 25.92 -13.57 -5.05
CA GLY A 44 25.69 -14.24 -6.33
C GLY A 44 24.37 -13.88 -7.04
N PHE A 45 23.65 -12.87 -6.54
CA PHE A 45 22.38 -12.43 -7.10
C PHE A 45 22.39 -10.93 -7.43
N LEU A 46 21.60 -10.56 -8.43
CA LEU A 46 21.27 -9.18 -8.76
C LEU A 46 19.96 -8.81 -8.04
N TYR A 47 20.03 -7.82 -7.17
CA TYR A 47 18.89 -7.25 -6.48
C TYR A 47 18.48 -5.96 -7.18
N CYS A 48 17.26 -5.93 -7.69
CA CYS A 48 16.68 -4.78 -8.36
C CYS A 48 15.66 -4.14 -7.41
N TYR A 49 15.90 -2.90 -7.01
CA TYR A 49 15.05 -2.14 -6.11
C TYR A 49 14.11 -1.26 -6.94
N TYR A 50 12.81 -1.44 -6.73
CA TYR A 50 11.76 -0.73 -7.44
C TYR A 50 10.98 0.17 -6.48
N GLN A 51 10.78 1.42 -6.88
CA GLN A 51 9.87 2.31 -6.19
C GLN A 51 8.45 2.08 -6.70
N ILE A 52 7.54 1.73 -5.80
CA ILE A 52 6.14 1.48 -6.12
C ILE A 52 5.34 2.73 -5.72
N PRO A 53 4.71 3.47 -6.65
CA PRO A 53 3.97 4.67 -6.35
C PRO A 53 2.80 4.34 -5.41
N GLY A 54 2.65 5.12 -4.34
CA GLY A 54 1.65 4.86 -3.29
C GLY A 54 2.14 3.95 -2.15
N TYR A 55 3.34 3.40 -2.25
CA TYR A 55 3.96 2.59 -1.19
C TYR A 55 5.20 3.31 -0.63
N SER A 56 5.39 3.23 0.68
CA SER A 56 6.56 3.83 1.36
C SER A 56 7.80 2.93 1.32
N HIS A 57 7.70 1.72 0.79
CA HIS A 57 8.79 0.74 0.71
C HIS A 57 9.13 0.41 -0.74
N TYR A 58 10.37 -0.02 -0.95
CA TYR A 58 10.82 -0.52 -2.24
C TYR A 58 10.41 -1.99 -2.42
N GLY A 59 9.90 -2.32 -3.60
CA GLY A 59 9.79 -3.70 -4.05
C GLY A 59 11.18 -4.22 -4.46
N VAL A 60 11.50 -5.46 -4.13
CA VAL A 60 12.82 -6.05 -4.44
C VAL A 60 12.62 -7.28 -5.31
N LEU A 61 13.13 -7.22 -6.54
CA LEU A 61 13.21 -8.38 -7.43
C LEU A 61 14.61 -8.98 -7.33
N ARG A 62 14.68 -10.29 -7.10
CA ARG A 62 15.94 -11.04 -7.09
C ARG A 62 16.09 -11.79 -8.41
N LEU A 63 17.16 -11.49 -9.13
CA LEU A 63 17.51 -12.14 -10.38
C LEU A 63 18.83 -12.90 -10.26
N PRO A 64 19.02 -13.97 -11.05
CA PRO A 64 20.31 -14.65 -11.13
C PRO A 64 21.37 -13.74 -11.78
N LEU A 65 22.62 -13.93 -11.38
CA LEU A 65 23.78 -13.22 -11.95
C LEU A 65 23.82 -13.38 -13.48
N GLY A 66 24.06 -12.27 -14.19
CA GLY A 66 24.03 -12.21 -15.66
C GLY A 66 22.67 -11.79 -16.25
N SER A 67 21.64 -11.64 -15.42
CA SER A 67 20.37 -11.02 -15.82
C SER A 67 20.44 -9.49 -15.76
N PHE A 68 19.49 -8.83 -16.39
CA PHE A 68 19.31 -7.37 -16.32
C PHE A 68 18.06 -7.03 -15.53
N CYS A 69 18.14 -5.97 -14.71
CA CYS A 69 16.96 -5.42 -14.05
C CYS A 69 16.03 -4.80 -15.10
N PRO A 70 14.77 -5.27 -15.26
CA PRO A 70 13.83 -4.59 -16.12
C PRO A 70 13.54 -3.18 -15.55
N PRO A 71 13.28 -2.18 -16.40
CA PRO A 71 13.05 -0.80 -15.95
C PRO A 71 11.77 -0.66 -15.12
N THR A 72 10.80 -1.54 -15.34
CA THR A 72 9.57 -1.65 -14.55
C THR A 72 9.30 -3.11 -14.20
N HIS A 73 8.67 -3.33 -13.06
CA HIS A 73 8.25 -4.67 -12.62
C HIS A 73 6.89 -4.61 -11.96
N ASN A 74 6.04 -5.61 -12.23
CA ASN A 74 4.72 -5.68 -11.64
C ASN A 74 4.77 -6.63 -10.43
N PHE A 75 4.46 -6.11 -9.25
CA PHE A 75 4.50 -6.82 -7.97
C PHE A 75 3.14 -7.40 -7.60
#